data_AF-A0A7L3EC94-F1
#
_entry.id   AF-A0A7L3EC94-F1
#
_cell.length_a   1.000
_cell.length_b   1.000
_cell.length_c   1.000
_cell.angle_alpha   90.00
_cell.angle_beta   90.00
_cell.angle_gamma   90.00
#
_symmetry.space_group_name_H-M   'P 1'
#
loop_
_entity.id
_entity.type
_entity.pdbx_description
1 polymer ?
#
loop_
_entity_poly.entity_id
_entity_poly.type
_entity_poly.pdbx_seq_one_letter_code
_entity_poly.pdbx_strand_id
1 'polypeptide(L)'
;AGACFSAHLANVSYAEARGACDRRRGGLAWGSGEPELSLLLGLLAEAAVPAPAVFWVGLKRNASSCTHEEQPLRGFSWEGVGGGTAPREVPAVLGRWVQEPLQSCLTARCAGLHLVADAGDGPSWGWKE
;
A
#
# COMPACT_ATOMS: atom_id res chain seq x y z
N ALA A 1 -3.77 21.04 -8.19
CA ALA A 1 -2.74 20.10 -8.69
C ALA A 1 -3.29 18.68 -8.56
N GLY A 2 -3.06 17.82 -9.55
CA GLY A 2 -3.53 16.42 -9.53
C GLY A 2 -2.34 15.45 -9.58
N ALA A 3 -2.54 14.22 -9.10
CA ALA A 3 -1.59 13.13 -9.21
C ALA A 3 -1.99 12.19 -10.36
N CYS A 4 -1.01 11.49 -10.95
CA CYS A 4 -1.24 10.45 -11.96
C CYS A 4 -0.74 9.11 -11.42
N PHE A 5 -1.49 8.04 -11.66
CA PHE A 5 -1.14 6.68 -11.26
C PHE A 5 -0.98 5.78 -12.49
N SER A 6 -0.07 4.81 -12.40
CA SER A 6 0.15 3.78 -13.42
C SER A 6 0.47 2.45 -12.76
N ALA A 7 -0.08 1.36 -13.26
CA ALA A 7 0.18 0.01 -12.76
C ALA A 7 1.32 -0.64 -13.56
N HIS A 8 2.21 -1.36 -12.85
CA HIS A 8 3.31 -2.09 -13.45
C HIS A 8 3.24 -3.55 -12.97
N LEU A 9 3.14 -4.50 -13.91
CA LEU A 9 2.87 -5.92 -13.61
C LEU A 9 4.13 -6.78 -13.43
N ALA A 10 5.32 -6.16 -13.40
CA ALA A 10 6.56 -6.89 -13.20
C ALA A 10 6.63 -7.43 -11.76
N ASN A 11 6.89 -8.73 -11.61
CA ASN A 11 7.11 -9.35 -10.30
C ASN A 11 8.54 -9.06 -9.83
N VAL A 12 8.67 -8.06 -8.97
CA VAL A 12 9.96 -7.56 -8.45
C VAL A 12 9.86 -7.28 -6.96
N SER A 13 11.01 -7.15 -6.29
CA SER A 13 11.05 -6.73 -4.90
C SER A 13 10.55 -5.29 -4.72
N TYR A 14 10.17 -4.94 -3.48
CA TYR A 14 9.78 -3.57 -3.14
C TYR A 14 10.84 -2.53 -3.54
N ALA A 15 12.11 -2.82 -3.27
CA ALA A 15 13.21 -1.92 -3.56
C ALA A 15 13.39 -1.69 -5.07
N GLU A 16 13.22 -2.74 -5.88
CA GLU A 16 13.26 -2.65 -7.34
C GLU A 16 12.05 -1.89 -7.90
N ALA A 17 10.85 -2.14 -7.38
CA ALA A 17 9.64 -1.41 -7.75
C ALA A 17 9.78 0.09 -7.47
N ARG A 18 10.23 0.44 -6.26
CA ARG A 18 10.53 1.82 -5.87
C ARG A 18 11.54 2.46 -6.82
N GLY A 19 12.68 1.80 -7.05
CA GLY A 19 13.70 2.32 -7.96
C GLY A 19 13.21 2.48 -9.40
N ALA A 20 12.30 1.60 -9.86
CA ALA A 20 11.67 1.73 -11.18
C ALA A 20 10.72 2.93 -11.26
N CYS A 21 9.94 3.22 -10.22
CA CYS A 21 9.09 4.41 -10.13
C CYS A 21 9.92 5.70 -10.04
N ASP A 22 10.98 5.70 -9.23
CA ASP A 22 11.88 6.85 -9.06
C ASP A 22 12.55 7.22 -10.40
N ARG A 23 13.00 6.23 -11.19
CA ARG A 23 13.56 6.44 -12.54
C ARG A 23 12.57 7.07 -13.53
N ARG A 24 11.27 6.93 -13.29
CA ARG A 24 10.20 7.56 -14.07
C ARG A 24 9.82 8.95 -13.55
N ARG A 25 10.61 9.50 -12.61
CA ARG A 25 10.36 10.78 -11.91
C ARG A 25 9.05 10.77 -11.11
N GLY A 26 8.65 9.60 -10.62
CA GLY A 26 7.54 9.42 -9.70
C GLY A 26 8.01 8.79 -8.39
N GLY A 27 7.09 8.12 -7.72
CA GLY A 27 7.36 7.26 -6.56
C GLY A 27 6.33 6.12 -6.52
N LEU A 28 6.46 5.22 -5.55
CA LEU A 28 5.39 4.25 -5.32
C LEU A 28 4.10 4.98 -4.95
N ALA A 29 2.97 4.46 -5.42
CA ALA A 29 1.67 5.09 -5.22
C ALA A 29 1.29 5.14 -3.73
N TRP A 30 0.49 6.13 -3.35
CA TRP A 30 -0.08 6.27 -2.01
C TRP A 30 -1.60 6.15 -2.07
N GLY A 31 -2.18 5.51 -1.05
CA GLY A 31 -3.63 5.40 -0.84
C GLY A 31 -4.03 6.05 0.47
N SER A 32 -3.51 7.26 0.75
CA SER A 32 -3.67 7.96 2.03
C SER A 32 -5.10 8.38 2.36
N GLY A 33 -6.00 8.36 1.38
CA GLY A 33 -7.42 8.67 1.52
C GLY A 33 -8.29 7.79 0.62
N GLU A 34 -9.60 7.89 0.81
CA GLU A 34 -10.60 7.17 0.01
C GLU A 34 -10.54 7.49 -1.50
N PRO A 35 -10.33 8.75 -1.93
CA PRO A 35 -10.24 9.07 -3.36
C PRO A 35 -9.05 8.38 -4.03
N GLU A 36 -7.86 8.47 -3.42
CA GLU A 36 -6.65 7.85 -3.98
C GLU A 36 -6.76 6.34 -4.02
N LEU A 37 -7.29 5.73 -2.95
CA LEU A 37 -7.52 4.29 -2.91
C LEU A 37 -8.50 3.83 -3.99
N SER A 38 -9.59 4.57 -4.21
CA SER A 38 -10.57 4.26 -5.25
C SER A 38 -9.96 4.31 -6.65
N LEU A 39 -9.08 5.30 -6.91
CA LEU A 39 -8.33 5.40 -8.16
C LEU A 39 -7.39 4.21 -8.36
N LEU A 40 -6.66 3.78 -7.32
CA LEU A 40 -5.78 2.61 -7.40
C LEU A 40 -6.55 1.33 -7.69
N LEU A 41 -7.68 1.10 -7.02
CA LEU A 41 -8.53 -0.08 -7.25
C LEU A 41 -9.11 -0.07 -8.67
N GLY A 42 -9.59 1.07 -9.15
CA GLY A 42 -10.08 1.22 -10.52
C GLY A 42 -9.01 0.92 -11.57
N LEU A 43 -7.80 1.47 -11.39
CA LEU A 43 -6.66 1.22 -12.28
C LEU A 43 -6.28 -0.26 -12.36
N LEU A 44 -6.31 -0.98 -11.23
CA LEU A 44 -6.01 -2.41 -11.20
C LEU A 44 -7.12 -3.26 -11.84
N ALA A 45 -8.38 -2.84 -11.70
CA ALA A 45 -9.51 -3.48 -12.38
C ALA A 45 -9.42 -3.29 -13.90
N GLU A 46 -9.09 -2.09 -14.38
CA GLU A 46 -8.88 -1.81 -15.81
C GLU A 46 -7.70 -2.58 -16.40
N ALA A 47 -6.64 -2.77 -15.62
CA ALA A 47 -5.49 -3.59 -16.00
C ALA A 47 -5.83 -5.09 -16.08
N ALA A 48 -7.07 -5.50 -15.79
CA ALA A 48 -7.57 -6.86 -15.82
C ALA A 48 -6.67 -7.85 -15.06
N VAL A 49 -6.13 -7.40 -13.92
CA VAL A 49 -5.22 -8.22 -13.13
C VAL A 49 -5.98 -9.42 -12.55
N PRO A 50 -5.52 -10.66 -12.77
CA PRO A 50 -6.12 -11.82 -12.13
C PRO A 50 -5.87 -11.78 -10.62
N ALA A 51 -6.95 -11.85 -9.83
CA ALA A 51 -6.85 -12.06 -8.39
C ALA A 51 -6.60 -13.55 -8.08
N PRO A 52 -5.86 -13.88 -7.01
CA PRO A 52 -5.28 -12.96 -6.03
C PRO A 52 -3.96 -12.35 -6.54
N ALA A 53 -3.74 -11.07 -6.23
CA ALA A 53 -2.52 -10.35 -6.63
C ALA A 53 -2.13 -9.32 -5.56
N VAL A 54 -0.83 -9.06 -5.41
CA VAL A 54 -0.29 -8.04 -4.51
C VAL A 54 0.45 -6.99 -5.33
N PHE A 55 0.12 -5.72 -5.11
CA PHE A 55 0.80 -4.59 -5.74
C PHE A 55 1.57 -3.77 -4.71
N TRP A 56 2.85 -3.54 -4.97
CA TRP A 56 3.64 -2.64 -4.13
C TRP A 56 3.11 -1.21 -4.22
N VAL A 57 2.88 -0.63 -3.05
CA VAL A 57 2.54 0.78 -2.85
C VAL A 57 3.57 1.37 -1.88
N GLY A 58 3.55 2.68 -1.67
CA GLY A 58 4.48 3.37 -0.76
C GLY A 58 4.27 3.06 0.71
N LEU A 59 3.55 2.01 1.10
CA LEU A 59 3.25 1.71 2.50
C LEU A 59 4.41 0.93 3.13
N LYS A 60 5.06 1.51 4.14
CA LYS A 60 6.25 0.94 4.76
C LYS A 60 6.33 1.23 6.25
N ARG A 61 6.85 0.27 7.01
CA ARG A 61 7.27 0.44 8.40
C ARG A 61 8.79 0.35 8.45
N ASN A 62 9.45 1.38 8.97
CA ASN A 62 10.91 1.38 9.08
C ASN A 62 11.38 0.47 10.23
N ALA A 63 12.65 0.07 10.21
CA ALA A 63 13.28 -0.47 11.41
C ALA A 63 13.14 0.56 12.54
N SER A 64 12.98 0.08 13.78
CA SER A 64 12.61 0.81 15.00
C SER A 64 11.17 1.35 15.08
N SER A 65 10.38 1.30 14.00
CA SER A 65 8.94 1.57 14.06
C SER A 65 8.19 0.30 14.47
N CYS A 66 7.59 0.29 15.65
CA CYS A 66 6.86 -0.85 16.19
C CYS A 66 5.51 -1.05 15.51
N THR A 67 5.03 -2.30 15.54
CA THR A 67 3.63 -2.62 15.25
C THR A 67 2.76 -2.09 16.37
N HIS A 68 1.71 -1.37 16.03
CA HIS A 68 0.71 -0.87 16.97
C HIS A 68 -0.67 -1.32 16.49
N GLU A 69 -1.22 -2.40 17.07
CA GLU A 69 -2.49 -3.01 16.64
C GLU A 69 -3.66 -2.03 16.66
N GLU A 70 -3.65 -1.13 17.64
CA GLU A 70 -4.65 -0.07 17.81
C GLU A 70 -4.61 1.01 16.71
N GLN A 71 -3.51 1.10 15.95
CA GLN A 71 -3.40 2.05 14.85
C GLN A 71 -3.90 1.43 13.54
N PRO A 72 -4.66 2.16 12.70
CA PRO A 72 -5.19 1.62 11.44
C PRO A 72 -4.13 0.99 10.54
N LEU A 73 -2.98 1.64 10.37
CA LEU A 73 -1.88 1.13 9.54
C LEU A 73 -0.83 0.33 10.32
N ARG A 74 -1.07 -0.05 11.58
CA ARG A 74 -0.16 -0.93 12.33
C ARG A 74 1.30 -0.46 12.39
N GLY A 75 1.50 0.86 12.44
CA GLY A 75 2.82 1.50 12.43
C GLY A 75 3.45 1.69 11.03
N PHE A 76 2.77 1.30 9.95
CA PHE A 76 3.17 1.64 8.58
C PHE A 76 2.80 3.08 8.23
N SER A 77 3.59 3.70 7.37
CA SER A 77 3.38 5.04 6.83
C SER A 77 3.66 5.09 5.34
N TRP A 78 3.15 6.14 4.67
CA TRP A 78 3.33 6.36 3.24
C TRP A 78 4.69 7.02 2.95
N GLU A 79 5.49 6.40 2.11
CA GLU A 79 6.71 6.98 1.55
C GLU A 79 6.38 8.12 0.58
N GLY A 80 7.18 9.18 0.58
CA GLY A 80 7.15 10.18 -0.49
C GLY A 80 6.07 11.26 -0.40
N VAL A 81 5.15 11.23 0.57
CA VAL A 81 4.38 12.43 0.92
C VAL A 81 5.38 13.43 1.51
N GLY A 82 5.66 14.50 0.77
CA GLY A 82 6.77 15.43 1.01
C GLY A 82 7.02 15.70 2.49
N GLY A 83 8.21 15.37 2.97
CA GLY A 83 8.63 15.67 4.33
C GLY A 83 8.13 14.71 5.42
N GLY A 84 7.77 13.46 5.09
CA GLY A 84 7.71 12.39 6.10
C GLY A 84 6.57 12.53 7.10
N THR A 85 5.50 13.24 6.76
CA THR A 85 4.27 13.23 7.55
C THR A 85 3.26 12.32 6.88
N ALA A 86 3.00 11.17 7.52
CA ALA A 86 1.77 10.44 7.29
C ALA A 86 0.58 11.42 7.44
N PRO A 87 -0.52 11.23 6.69
CA PRO A 87 -1.75 11.97 6.92
C PRO A 87 -2.03 11.98 8.43
N ARG A 88 -2.27 13.15 9.01
CA ARG A 88 -2.50 13.29 10.47
C ARG A 88 -3.64 12.41 10.96
N GLU A 89 -4.57 12.09 10.06
CA GLU A 89 -5.67 11.18 10.28
C GLU A 89 -5.67 10.15 9.15
N VAL A 90 -5.67 8.87 9.53
CA VAL A 90 -5.83 7.76 8.59
C VAL A 90 -7.30 7.34 8.63
N PRO A 91 -8.05 7.45 7.52
CA PRO A 91 -9.41 6.95 7.45
C PRO A 91 -9.50 5.48 7.87
N ALA A 92 -10.52 5.12 8.67
CA ALA A 92 -10.69 3.78 9.21
C ALA A 92 -10.76 2.69 8.13
N VAL A 93 -11.26 3.03 6.94
CA VAL A 93 -11.29 2.14 5.76
C VAL A 93 -9.89 1.65 5.34
N LEU A 94 -8.84 2.42 5.62
CA LEU A 94 -7.46 2.03 5.36
C LEU A 94 -6.90 1.09 6.45
N GLY A 95 -7.66 0.78 7.50
CA GLY A 95 -7.28 -0.18 8.53
C GLY A 95 -7.45 -1.66 8.14
N ARG A 96 -7.68 -1.95 6.86
CA ARG A 96 -7.99 -3.29 6.35
C ARG A 96 -6.71 -4.06 6.05
N TRP A 97 -6.40 -5.06 6.87
CA TRP A 97 -5.30 -6.00 6.65
C TRP A 97 -5.84 -7.38 6.34
N VAL A 98 -5.30 -8.03 5.31
CA VAL A 98 -5.66 -9.41 4.94
C VAL A 98 -5.21 -10.38 6.03
N GLN A 99 -4.07 -10.08 6.64
CA GLN A 99 -3.52 -10.75 7.79
C GLN A 99 -2.81 -9.70 8.65
N GLU A 100 -2.90 -9.84 9.98
CA GLU A 100 -2.22 -8.95 10.91
C GLU A 100 -0.71 -8.95 10.65
N PRO A 101 -0.06 -7.78 10.51
CA PRO A 101 1.38 -7.67 10.30
C PRO A 101 2.19 -8.34 11.41
N LEU A 102 3.43 -8.69 11.08
CA LEU A 102 4.32 -9.24 12.09
C LEU A 102 4.55 -8.21 13.20
N GLN A 103 4.25 -8.61 14.45
CA GLN A 103 4.54 -7.81 15.64
C GLN A 103 6.05 -7.69 15.87
N SER A 104 6.68 -6.73 15.18
CA SER A 104 8.13 -6.52 15.21
C SER A 104 8.50 -5.07 14.93
N CYS A 105 9.65 -4.67 15.45
CA CYS A 105 10.28 -3.37 15.21
C CYS A 105 11.75 -3.50 14.75
N LEU A 106 12.25 -4.72 14.55
CA LEU A 106 13.68 -4.94 14.31
C LEU A 106 14.08 -4.72 12.85
N THR A 107 13.18 -5.03 11.92
CA THR A 107 13.42 -4.96 10.49
C THR A 107 12.38 -4.07 9.83
N ALA A 108 12.80 -3.35 8.79
CA ALA A 108 11.85 -2.66 7.94
C ALA A 108 10.91 -3.68 7.26
N ARG A 109 9.64 -3.31 7.13
CA ARG A 109 8.59 -4.09 6.47
C ARG A 109 7.89 -3.21 5.46
N CYS A 110 7.49 -3.80 4.35
CA CYS A 110 6.79 -3.10 3.27
C CYS A 110 5.44 -3.77 3.10
N ALA A 111 4.42 -3.03 2.70
CA ALA A 111 3.10 -3.59 2.47
C ALA A 111 2.64 -3.31 1.04
N GLY A 112 1.90 -4.26 0.49
CA GLY A 112 1.23 -4.15 -0.80
C GLY A 112 -0.28 -4.11 -0.66
N LEU A 113 -0.93 -3.56 -1.68
CA LEU A 113 -2.37 -3.69 -1.89
C LEU A 113 -2.66 -5.08 -2.43
N HIS A 114 -3.29 -5.93 -1.62
CA HIS A 114 -3.70 -7.27 -2.02
C HIS A 114 -5.14 -7.24 -2.54
N LEU A 115 -5.35 -7.75 -3.74
CA LEU A 115 -6.65 -8.05 -4.32
C LEU A 115 -7.02 -9.48 -3.94
N VAL A 116 -8.19 -9.66 -3.31
CA VAL A 116 -8.67 -10.96 -2.85
C VAL A 116 -9.46 -11.63 -3.97
N ALA A 117 -9.15 -12.90 -4.25
CA ALA A 117 -9.96 -13.71 -5.15
C ALA A 117 -11.24 -14.16 -4.44
N ASP A 118 -12.38 -14.08 -5.15
CA ASP A 118 -13.68 -14.55 -4.67
C ASP A 118 -14.00 -14.06 -3.26
N ALA A 119 -14.13 -12.73 -3.13
CA ALA A 119 -14.30 -12.08 -1.83
C ALA A 119 -15.60 -12.49 -1.11
N GLY A 120 -16.55 -13.16 -1.77
CA GLY A 120 -17.87 -13.43 -1.21
C GLY A 120 -18.51 -12.15 -0.66
N ASP A 121 -18.90 -12.18 0.62
CA ASP A 121 -19.39 -11.00 1.37
C ASP A 121 -18.26 -10.17 2.03
N GLY A 122 -17.01 -10.63 1.92
CA GLY A 122 -15.83 -9.96 2.46
C GLY A 122 -15.32 -8.81 1.57
N PRO A 123 -14.37 -8.00 2.07
CA PRO A 123 -13.76 -6.94 1.28
C PRO A 123 -12.91 -7.52 0.15
N SER A 124 -13.04 -6.95 -1.04
CA SER A 124 -12.29 -7.37 -2.24
C SER A 124 -10.79 -7.01 -2.20
N TRP A 125 -10.35 -6.31 -1.15
CA TRP A 125 -8.96 -5.88 -1.00
C TRP A 125 -8.57 -5.70 0.47
N GLY A 126 -7.26 -5.70 0.72
CA GLY A 126 -6.66 -5.31 2.00
C GLY A 126 -5.14 -5.13 1.86
N TRP A 127 -4.48 -4.65 2.92
CA TRP A 127 -3.02 -4.59 2.98
C TRP A 127 -2.44 -5.96 3.31
N LYS A 128 -1.26 -6.24 2.75
CA LYS A 128 -0.46 -7.43 3.05
C LYS A 128 1.00 -7.04 3.20
N GLU A 129 1.61 -7.42 4.33
CA GLU A 129 3.05 -7.34 4.58
C GLU A 129 3.82 -8.37 3.73
#